data_AF-A0A6P8HRD8-F1
#
_entry.id   AF-A0A6P8HRD8-F1
#
_cell.length_a   1.000
_cell.length_b   1.000
_cell.length_c   1.000
_cell.angle_alpha   90.00
_cell.angle_beta   90.00
_cell.angle_gamma   90.00
#
_symmetry.space_group_name_H-M   'P 1'
#
loop_
_entity.id
_entity.type
_entity.pdbx_description
1 polymer ?
#
loop_
_entity_poly.entity_id
_entity_poly.type
_entity_poly.pdbx_seq_one_letter_code
_entity_poly.pdbx_strand_id
1 'polypeptide(L)'
;MELAIGISNSSAVPDNRMSASSIYSITRTAAKARLLGNYSWRPRDDDTNPWLQIDLGEIYYVCAVATQGDPNGNERTIKYKVEGSIDDQQWMPVENKTLEKEMVFTGNQNNSTSIIKHSLPSPLTARFVRFYPVEKIEAHALRVEIYGVTKVPASPIPPPIGNKELHPSHGSHADLVCRSERGLSIKWYHNDTDITSYSNGTVRTGSILISTLRVNYTSAEDVYDKYSCDATKMYCTSLDYICQVDYGSYRKLQSRGRVKVRLGMEVGKYWMIANSA
;
A
#
# COMPACT_ATOMS: atom_id res chain seq x y z
N MET A 1 10.44 13.44 -4.60
CA MET A 1 9.15 13.62 -3.92
C MET A 1 9.26 12.94 -2.57
N GLU A 2 9.22 13.70 -1.47
CA GLU A 2 9.35 13.18 -0.09
C GLU A 2 7.95 12.99 0.50
N LEU A 3 7.39 11.79 0.39
CA LEU A 3 6.06 11.47 0.93
C LEU A 3 6.18 10.99 2.37
N ALA A 4 5.38 11.57 3.28
CA ALA A 4 5.28 11.05 4.65
C ALA A 4 4.70 9.64 4.63
N ILE A 5 5.30 8.73 5.38
CA ILE A 5 4.84 7.34 5.49
C ILE A 5 3.59 7.26 6.37
N GLY A 6 3.45 8.18 7.33
CA GLY A 6 2.25 8.32 8.16
C GLY A 6 2.43 7.80 9.57
N ILE A 7 3.63 7.91 10.15
CA ILE A 7 3.88 7.57 11.55
C ILE A 7 2.97 8.39 12.47
N SER A 8 2.64 9.62 12.08
CA SER A 8 1.65 10.48 12.75
C SER A 8 0.25 9.85 12.91
N ASN A 9 -0.11 8.85 12.09
CA ASN A 9 -1.43 8.21 12.09
C ASN A 9 -1.36 6.72 12.49
N SER A 10 -2.03 6.37 13.59
CA SER A 10 -2.11 4.99 14.09
C SER A 10 -2.79 4.00 13.14
N SER A 11 -3.63 4.46 12.22
CA SER A 11 -4.22 3.60 11.17
C SER A 11 -3.22 3.26 10.07
N ALA A 12 -2.21 4.12 9.83
CA ALA A 12 -1.19 3.88 8.82
C ALA A 12 -0.05 3.02 9.37
N VAL A 13 0.44 3.35 10.58
CA VAL A 13 1.40 2.53 11.32
C VAL A 13 0.82 2.19 12.69
N PRO A 14 0.29 0.98 12.90
CA PRO A 14 -0.30 0.57 14.18
C PRO A 14 0.68 0.56 15.35
N ASP A 15 0.18 0.71 16.58
CA ASP A 15 1.01 0.81 17.80
C ASP A 15 1.93 -0.40 18.00
N ASN A 16 1.49 -1.60 17.62
CA ASN A 16 2.28 -2.83 17.74
C ASN A 16 3.47 -2.91 16.76
N ARG A 17 3.59 -1.95 15.84
CA ARG A 17 4.74 -1.78 14.94
C ARG A 17 5.77 -0.80 15.49
N MET A 18 5.54 -0.24 16.67
CA MET A 18 6.46 0.68 17.33
C MET A 18 6.99 0.04 18.60
N SER A 19 8.31 -0.03 18.73
CA SER A 19 9.01 -0.58 19.90
C SER A 19 10.14 0.34 20.32
N ALA A 20 10.68 0.12 21.52
CA ALA A 20 11.80 0.89 22.04
C ALA A 20 12.65 0.03 22.97
N SER A 21 13.89 0.44 23.19
CA SER A 21 14.81 -0.18 24.16
C SER A 21 14.22 -0.21 25.58
N SER A 22 13.59 0.89 25.96
CA SER A 22 12.95 1.08 27.25
C SER A 22 11.87 2.16 27.18
N ILE A 23 11.03 2.21 28.22
CA ILE A 23 10.00 3.23 28.40
C ILE A 23 10.11 3.80 29.81
N TYR A 24 10.00 5.12 29.95
CA TYR A 24 10.01 5.80 31.25
C TYR A 24 8.75 5.48 32.06
N SER A 25 7.59 5.44 31.39
CA SER A 25 6.30 5.13 31.99
C SER A 25 5.30 4.68 30.92
N ILE A 26 4.13 4.20 31.34
CA ILE A 26 3.02 3.82 30.44
C ILE A 26 2.49 4.97 29.57
N THR A 27 2.75 6.23 29.95
CA THR A 27 2.35 7.41 29.16
C THR A 27 3.45 7.90 28.22
N ARG A 28 4.62 7.25 28.23
CA ARG A 28 5.83 7.61 27.46
C ARG A 28 6.33 6.45 26.58
N THR A 29 5.41 5.62 26.07
CA THR A 29 5.73 4.43 25.26
C THR A 29 6.17 4.76 23.84
N ALA A 30 6.71 3.78 23.11
CA ALA A 30 7.10 3.93 21.70
C ALA A 30 5.94 4.45 20.81
N ALA A 31 4.72 3.98 21.04
CA ALA A 31 3.52 4.45 20.33
C ALA A 31 3.20 5.95 20.56
N LYS A 32 3.77 6.58 21.59
CA LYS A 32 3.67 8.02 21.82
C LYS A 32 4.67 8.82 21.01
N ALA A 33 5.59 8.18 20.28
CA ALA A 33 6.56 8.86 19.43
C ALA A 33 6.00 9.35 18.10
N ARG A 34 4.69 9.51 17.95
CA ARG A 34 4.09 9.96 16.69
C ARG A 34 4.27 11.48 16.54
N LEU A 35 4.74 11.95 15.39
CA LEU A 35 4.82 13.39 15.09
C LEU A 35 3.47 14.06 15.36
N LEU A 36 3.48 15.27 15.94
CA LEU A 36 2.29 16.00 16.37
C LEU A 36 1.42 15.31 17.43
N GLY A 37 1.84 14.16 17.98
CA GLY A 37 1.15 13.51 19.08
C GLY A 37 1.16 14.33 20.38
N ASN A 38 0.21 14.04 21.27
CA ASN A 38 0.03 14.74 22.56
C ASN A 38 1.08 14.37 23.62
N TYR A 39 1.89 13.35 23.37
CA TYR A 39 2.97 12.88 24.23
C TYR A 39 4.17 12.53 23.34
N SER A 40 5.29 12.17 23.95
CA SER A 40 6.47 11.67 23.28
C SER A 40 6.88 10.29 23.85
N TRP A 41 7.69 9.55 23.10
CA TRP A 41 8.45 8.46 23.69
C TRP A 41 9.61 9.03 24.50
N ARG A 42 9.82 8.49 25.70
CA ARG A 42 10.95 8.78 26.58
C ARG A 42 11.52 7.46 27.11
N PRO A 43 12.82 7.16 26.94
CA PRO A 43 13.46 6.00 27.54
C PRO A 43 13.63 6.18 29.06
N ARG A 44 13.98 5.09 29.76
CA ARG A 44 14.38 5.18 31.17
C ARG A 44 15.65 6.02 31.33
N ASP A 45 15.82 6.63 32.50
CA ASP A 45 16.99 7.49 32.75
C ASP A 45 18.32 6.70 32.83
N ASP A 46 18.26 5.40 33.14
CA ASP A 46 19.42 4.50 33.22
C ASP A 46 19.69 3.72 31.93
N ASP A 47 18.91 3.94 30.87
CA ASP A 47 19.17 3.36 29.55
C ASP A 47 20.31 4.12 28.87
N THR A 48 21.50 3.53 28.87
CA THR A 48 22.71 4.14 28.31
C THR A 48 22.81 4.05 26.79
N ASN A 49 21.94 3.27 26.14
CA ASN A 49 21.93 3.13 24.68
C ASN A 49 20.48 3.07 24.15
N PRO A 50 19.71 4.15 24.32
CA PRO A 50 18.29 4.14 24.02
C PRO A 50 18.04 4.10 22.51
N TRP A 51 16.99 3.41 22.09
CA TRP A 51 16.53 3.43 20.71
C TRP A 51 15.00 3.38 20.62
N LEU A 52 14.47 4.03 19.59
CA LEU A 52 13.08 3.95 19.16
C LEU A 52 13.04 3.29 17.78
N GLN A 53 12.28 2.21 17.64
CA GLN A 53 12.14 1.46 16.40
C GLN A 53 10.73 1.54 15.85
N ILE A 54 10.66 1.67 14.52
CA ILE A 54 9.43 1.65 13.76
C ILE A 54 9.53 0.59 12.68
N ASP A 55 8.63 -0.39 12.70
CA ASP A 55 8.40 -1.33 11.60
C ASP A 55 7.41 -0.72 10.60
N LEU A 56 7.89 -0.34 9.42
CA LEU A 56 7.10 0.25 8.34
C LEU A 56 6.18 -0.78 7.66
N GLY A 57 6.25 -2.06 8.02
CA GLY A 57 5.47 -3.17 7.46
C GLY A 57 5.95 -3.66 6.10
N GLU A 58 6.53 -2.76 5.29
CA GLU A 58 7.08 -3.02 3.96
C GLU A 58 8.44 -2.34 3.78
N ILE A 59 9.16 -2.68 2.71
CA ILE A 59 10.44 -2.04 2.39
C ILE A 59 10.20 -0.69 1.71
N TYR A 60 10.83 0.36 2.21
CA TYR A 60 10.84 1.71 1.66
C TYR A 60 12.24 2.13 1.23
N TYR A 61 12.30 3.03 0.26
CA TYR A 61 13.40 3.96 0.07
C TYR A 61 13.12 5.20 0.94
N VAL A 62 13.63 5.18 2.16
CA VAL A 62 13.51 6.28 3.12
C VAL A 62 14.44 7.40 2.69
N CYS A 63 13.91 8.60 2.49
CA CYS A 63 14.67 9.75 1.97
C CYS A 63 14.75 10.93 2.94
N ALA A 64 13.93 10.97 3.99
CA ALA A 64 14.03 11.98 5.04
C ALA A 64 13.41 11.49 6.36
N VAL A 65 13.77 12.15 7.45
CA VAL A 65 13.14 11.97 8.77
C VAL A 65 12.79 13.33 9.36
N ALA A 66 11.75 13.39 10.20
CA ALA A 66 11.44 14.55 11.00
C ALA A 66 11.31 14.19 12.47
N THR A 67 11.68 15.13 13.34
CA THR A 67 11.74 14.97 14.80
C THR A 67 11.11 16.16 15.52
N GLN A 68 10.54 15.88 16.68
CA GLN A 68 10.04 16.81 17.69
C GLN A 68 10.42 16.26 19.08
N GLY A 69 10.52 17.14 20.07
CA GLY A 69 10.57 16.79 21.50
C GLY A 69 9.19 16.63 22.11
N ASP A 70 9.12 16.65 23.44
CA ASP A 70 7.86 16.54 24.18
C ASP A 70 7.00 17.81 24.03
N PRO A 71 5.69 17.70 23.75
CA PRO A 71 4.84 18.88 23.62
C PRO A 71 4.46 19.53 24.97
N ASN A 72 4.63 18.84 26.09
CA ASN A 72 4.16 19.28 27.40
C ASN A 72 5.29 19.75 28.32
N GLY A 73 6.50 19.89 27.78
CA GLY A 73 7.68 20.25 28.54
C GLY A 73 8.87 20.53 27.63
N ASN A 74 10.05 20.60 28.23
CA ASN A 74 11.28 20.93 27.53
C ASN A 74 12.22 19.72 27.36
N GLU A 75 11.74 18.52 27.71
CA GLU A 75 12.33 17.23 27.35
C GLU A 75 12.46 17.13 25.83
N ARG A 76 13.69 17.05 25.30
CA ARG A 76 13.94 16.97 23.85
C ARG A 76 15.31 16.40 23.53
N THR A 77 15.36 15.64 22.44
CA THR A 77 16.60 15.14 21.85
C THR A 77 17.18 16.19 20.89
N ILE A 78 18.44 16.60 21.11
CA ILE A 78 19.11 17.65 20.32
C ILE A 78 20.16 17.09 19.35
N LYS A 79 20.61 15.85 19.56
CA LYS A 79 21.37 15.07 18.57
C LYS A 79 20.91 13.64 18.55
N TYR A 80 20.84 13.04 17.37
CA TYR A 80 20.46 11.64 17.19
C TYR A 80 21.11 11.04 15.96
N LYS A 81 21.10 9.71 15.89
CA LYS A 81 21.50 8.91 14.73
C LYS A 81 20.30 8.12 14.22
N VAL A 82 20.37 7.69 12.97
CA VAL A 82 19.33 6.88 12.33
C VAL A 82 19.97 5.68 11.65
N GLU A 83 19.40 4.50 11.89
CA GLU A 83 19.74 3.28 11.17
C GLU A 83 18.48 2.67 10.55
N GLY A 84 18.69 1.84 9.54
CA GLY A 84 17.62 1.11 8.87
C GLY A 84 18.01 -0.34 8.65
N SER A 85 16.99 -1.19 8.65
CA SER A 85 17.14 -2.63 8.42
C SER A 85 16.01 -3.13 7.54
N ILE A 86 16.27 -4.18 6.76
CA ILE A 86 15.24 -4.90 6.00
C ILE A 86 14.67 -6.07 6.83
N ASP A 87 15.45 -6.61 7.76
CA ASP A 87 15.21 -7.89 8.44
C ASP A 87 15.22 -7.83 9.98
N ASP A 88 15.43 -6.66 10.57
CA ASP A 88 15.55 -6.43 12.01
C ASP A 88 16.81 -7.06 12.64
N GLN A 89 17.75 -7.56 11.82
CA GLN A 89 19.00 -8.20 12.27
C GLN A 89 20.23 -7.40 11.86
N GLN A 90 20.32 -7.05 10.58
CA GLN A 90 21.43 -6.27 10.04
C GLN A 90 21.00 -4.80 9.90
N TRP A 91 21.73 -3.91 10.55
CA TRP A 91 21.42 -2.49 10.62
C TRP A 91 22.45 -1.68 9.84
N MET A 92 21.95 -0.81 8.96
CA MET A 92 22.76 0.09 8.15
C MET A 92 22.58 1.53 8.68
N PRO A 93 23.66 2.20 9.10
CA PRO A 93 23.58 3.59 9.51
C PRO A 93 23.33 4.51 8.32
N VAL A 94 22.69 5.65 8.57
CA VAL A 94 22.77 6.76 7.62
C VAL A 94 24.17 7.35 7.70
N GLU A 95 24.90 7.34 6.59
CA GLU A 95 26.28 7.81 6.54
C GLU A 95 26.38 9.26 6.03
N ASN A 96 27.34 9.99 6.61
CA ASN A 96 27.81 11.25 6.07
C ASN A 96 28.79 10.95 4.92
N LYS A 97 28.34 11.19 3.69
CA LYS A 97 29.13 10.98 2.46
C LYS A 97 30.48 11.68 2.43
N THR A 98 30.64 12.78 3.16
CA THR A 98 31.89 13.55 3.16
C THR A 98 32.91 13.00 4.16
N LEU A 99 32.46 12.31 5.21
CA LEU A 99 33.31 11.87 6.33
C LEU A 99 33.43 10.35 6.45
N GLU A 100 32.71 9.58 5.63
CA GLU A 100 32.63 8.10 5.70
C GLU A 100 32.35 7.59 7.11
N LYS A 101 31.49 8.33 7.83
CA LYS A 101 31.11 8.05 9.22
C LYS A 101 29.61 8.17 9.37
N GLU A 102 29.09 7.51 10.40
CA GLU A 102 27.70 7.61 10.80
C GLU A 102 27.27 9.09 10.98
N MET A 103 26.15 9.44 10.39
CA MET A 103 25.61 10.80 10.40
C MET A 103 24.92 11.08 11.74
N VAL A 104 25.38 12.13 12.43
CA VAL A 104 24.71 12.68 13.60
C VAL A 104 23.87 13.86 13.17
N PHE A 105 22.55 13.73 13.33
CA PHE A 105 21.58 14.76 12.99
C PHE A 105 21.41 15.75 14.14
N THR A 106 21.31 17.03 13.81
CA THR A 106 20.92 18.07 14.75
C THR A 106 19.41 18.07 14.91
N GLY A 107 18.91 17.72 16.09
CA GLY A 107 17.48 17.70 16.43
C GLY A 107 16.97 19.04 16.98
N ASN A 108 16.15 18.95 18.02
CA ASN A 108 15.36 20.05 18.57
C ASN A 108 16.16 21.00 19.49
N GLN A 109 17.09 21.79 18.94
CA GLN A 109 17.98 22.64 19.75
C GLN A 109 17.28 23.76 20.53
N ASN A 110 16.33 24.46 19.90
CA ASN A 110 15.76 25.69 20.46
C ASN A 110 14.42 25.47 21.17
N ASN A 111 13.56 24.63 20.60
CA ASN A 111 12.20 24.38 21.08
C ASN A 111 11.83 22.90 20.92
N SER A 112 11.18 22.32 21.95
CA SER A 112 10.67 20.95 21.94
C SER A 112 9.53 20.74 20.94
N THR A 113 8.81 21.79 20.55
CA THR A 113 7.64 21.68 19.67
C THR A 113 7.91 21.93 18.18
N SER A 114 9.07 22.46 17.81
CA SER A 114 9.42 22.69 16.40
C SER A 114 9.63 21.37 15.64
N ILE A 115 9.13 21.27 14.41
CA ILE A 115 9.42 20.11 13.55
C ILE A 115 10.78 20.34 12.90
N ILE A 116 11.75 19.48 13.21
CA ILE A 116 13.07 19.50 12.59
C ILE A 116 13.15 18.34 11.60
N LYS A 117 13.25 18.66 10.32
CA LYS A 117 13.30 17.69 9.22
C LYS A 117 14.68 17.68 8.56
N HIS A 118 15.18 16.49 8.28
CA HIS A 118 16.43 16.27 7.56
C HIS A 118 16.22 15.29 6.41
N SER A 119 16.62 15.70 5.21
CA SER A 119 16.79 14.80 4.08
C SER A 119 18.04 13.95 4.28
N LEU A 120 17.95 12.66 4.00
CA LEU A 120 19.08 11.76 4.08
C LEU A 120 20.03 11.99 2.88
N PRO A 121 21.36 11.95 3.07
CA PRO A 121 22.31 12.14 1.96
C PRO A 121 22.18 11.09 0.84
N SER A 122 21.75 9.89 1.20
CA SER A 122 21.34 8.81 0.31
C SER A 122 20.05 8.20 0.85
N PRO A 123 19.11 7.78 -0.02
CA PRO A 123 17.96 7.01 0.41
C PRO A 123 18.39 5.70 1.09
N LEU A 124 17.82 5.42 2.25
CA LEU A 124 18.03 4.19 2.99
C LEU A 124 16.98 3.16 2.57
N THR A 125 17.41 1.97 2.17
CA THR A 125 16.48 0.87 1.88
C THR A 125 16.17 0.13 3.17
N ALA A 126 14.97 0.32 3.72
CA ALA A 126 14.63 -0.19 5.04
C ALA A 126 13.14 -0.53 5.18
N ARG A 127 12.84 -1.57 5.95
CA ARG A 127 11.52 -1.84 6.54
C ARG A 127 11.46 -1.40 8.00
N PHE A 128 12.55 -1.56 8.74
CA PHE A 128 12.67 -1.13 10.12
C PHE A 128 13.56 0.09 10.18
N VAL A 129 13.17 1.11 10.93
CA VAL A 129 13.96 2.33 11.13
C VAL A 129 14.14 2.54 12.63
N ARG A 130 15.39 2.75 13.06
CA ARG A 130 15.73 3.08 14.44
C ARG A 130 16.26 4.50 14.54
N PHE A 131 15.77 5.21 15.55
CA PHE A 131 16.31 6.47 16.02
C PHE A 131 17.09 6.22 17.31
N TYR A 132 18.34 6.66 17.36
CA TYR A 132 19.21 6.57 18.52
C TYR A 132 19.47 7.97 19.07
N PRO A 133 18.79 8.39 20.16
CA PRO A 133 19.09 9.65 20.84
C PRO A 133 20.54 9.68 21.34
N VAL A 134 21.23 10.82 21.19
CA VAL A 134 22.64 10.98 21.57
C VAL A 134 22.80 12.10 22.61
N GLU A 135 22.27 13.28 22.32
CA GLU A 135 22.31 14.42 23.25
C GLU A 135 20.89 14.93 23.53
N LYS A 136 20.67 15.46 24.74
CA LYS A 136 19.35 15.87 25.23
C LYS A 136 19.39 17.21 25.97
N ILE A 137 18.23 17.83 26.06
CA ILE A 137 17.90 18.84 27.07
C ILE A 137 16.83 18.22 27.97
N GLU A 138 17.06 18.27 29.29
CA GLU A 138 16.27 17.64 30.37
C GLU A 138 16.18 16.11 30.28
N ALA A 139 15.59 15.55 29.22
CA ALA A 139 15.50 14.12 28.98
C ALA A 139 15.43 13.83 27.46
N HIS A 140 15.74 12.58 27.07
CA HIS A 140 15.49 12.15 25.70
C HIS A 140 13.98 12.05 25.51
N ALA A 141 13.47 12.80 24.55
CA ALA A 141 12.09 12.69 24.11
C ALA A 141 12.07 12.79 22.60
N LEU A 142 11.29 11.91 21.95
CA LEU A 142 11.09 11.94 20.51
C LEU A 142 9.62 11.77 20.16
N ARG A 143 9.21 12.58 19.18
CA ARG A 143 8.12 12.35 18.24
C ARG A 143 8.69 12.39 16.84
N VAL A 144 8.31 11.46 15.97
CA VAL A 144 8.97 11.25 14.67
C VAL A 144 7.99 11.05 13.52
N GLU A 145 8.44 11.40 12.33
CA GLU A 145 7.84 11.01 11.04
C GLU A 145 8.97 10.57 10.11
N ILE A 146 8.64 9.64 9.20
CA ILE A 146 9.59 9.10 8.23
C ILE A 146 9.03 9.39 6.84
N TYR A 147 9.89 9.80 5.92
CA TYR A 147 9.51 10.11 4.55
C TYR A 147 10.21 9.15 3.59
N GLY A 148 9.48 8.66 2.60
CA GLY A 148 10.01 7.72 1.62
C GLY A 148 8.98 7.25 0.62
N VAL A 149 9.38 6.32 -0.23
CA VAL A 149 8.51 5.63 -1.19
C VAL A 149 8.74 4.13 -1.10
N THR A 150 7.71 3.32 -1.30
CA THR A 150 7.86 1.86 -1.21
C THR A 150 8.77 1.32 -2.31
N LYS A 151 9.58 0.30 -1.98
CA LYS A 151 10.35 -0.50 -2.93
C LYS A 151 9.39 -1.48 -3.61
N VAL A 152 8.64 -1.02 -4.61
CA VAL A 152 7.87 -1.90 -5.50
C VAL A 152 8.35 -1.68 -6.94
N PRO A 153 8.90 -2.71 -7.63
CA PRO A 153 8.89 -2.71 -9.09
C PRO A 153 7.51 -3.17 -9.61
N ALA A 154 6.99 -2.42 -10.58
CA ALA A 154 5.82 -2.67 -11.42
C ALA A 154 4.42 -2.71 -10.76
N SER A 155 3.73 -1.57 -10.92
CA SER A 155 2.29 -1.37 -11.03
C SER A 155 1.38 -1.91 -9.91
N PRO A 156 0.88 -1.04 -9.03
CA PRO A 156 -0.34 -1.30 -8.26
C PRO A 156 -1.59 -1.39 -9.16
N ILE A 157 -1.45 -1.17 -10.47
CA ILE A 157 -2.49 -1.45 -11.44
C ILE A 157 -2.74 -2.96 -11.41
N PRO A 158 -3.96 -3.42 -11.07
CA PRO A 158 -4.31 -4.82 -11.20
C PRO A 158 -3.97 -5.25 -12.64
N PRO A 159 -3.36 -6.44 -12.85
CA PRO A 159 -3.10 -6.93 -14.20
C PRO A 159 -4.37 -6.78 -15.05
N PRO A 160 -4.24 -6.51 -16.36
CA PRO A 160 -5.39 -6.52 -17.26
C PRO A 160 -6.18 -7.80 -17.03
N ILE A 161 -7.48 -7.69 -16.69
CA ILE A 161 -8.39 -8.86 -16.65
C ILE A 161 -8.35 -9.54 -18.03
N GLY A 162 -8.16 -8.73 -19.07
CA GLY A 162 -8.04 -9.15 -20.44
C GLY A 162 -9.40 -9.43 -21.08
N ASN A 163 -9.41 -9.52 -22.40
CA ASN A 163 -10.59 -9.98 -23.10
C ASN A 163 -10.66 -11.51 -23.04
N LYS A 164 -11.86 -12.05 -22.83
CA LYS A 164 -12.11 -13.49 -22.83
C LYS A 164 -13.07 -13.84 -23.95
N GLU A 165 -12.82 -14.97 -24.59
CA GLU A 165 -13.78 -15.55 -25.52
C GLU A 165 -14.74 -16.44 -24.75
N LEU A 166 -16.02 -16.31 -25.08
CA LEU A 166 -17.10 -17.15 -24.57
C LEU A 166 -17.59 -18.01 -25.74
N HIS A 167 -17.40 -19.32 -25.60
CA HIS A 167 -17.91 -20.27 -26.56
C HIS A 167 -19.44 -20.33 -26.46
N PRO A 168 -20.17 -20.24 -27.58
CA PRO A 168 -21.62 -20.16 -27.54
C PRO A 168 -22.27 -21.53 -27.60
N SER A 169 -22.12 -22.27 -26.50
CA SER A 169 -22.81 -23.54 -26.30
C SER A 169 -23.42 -23.59 -24.91
N HIS A 170 -24.49 -24.36 -24.76
CA HIS A 170 -25.16 -24.53 -23.48
C HIS A 170 -24.18 -24.97 -22.39
N GLY A 171 -24.23 -24.30 -21.23
CA GLY A 171 -23.34 -24.56 -20.09
C GLY A 171 -21.91 -23.99 -20.21
N SER A 172 -21.56 -23.36 -21.33
CA SER A 172 -20.27 -22.67 -21.46
C SER A 172 -20.22 -21.38 -20.67
N HIS A 173 -19.02 -20.99 -20.27
CA HIS A 173 -18.76 -19.80 -19.48
C HIS A 173 -17.36 -19.25 -19.75
N ALA A 174 -17.16 -17.98 -19.42
CA ALA A 174 -15.88 -17.31 -19.41
C ALA A 174 -15.60 -16.77 -18.01
N ASP A 175 -14.45 -17.13 -17.45
CA ASP A 175 -14.02 -16.65 -16.14
C ASP A 175 -13.10 -15.43 -16.28
N LEU A 176 -13.56 -14.31 -15.75
CA LEU A 176 -12.78 -13.07 -15.61
C LEU A 176 -12.09 -13.10 -14.24
N VAL A 177 -10.77 -13.09 -14.25
CA VAL A 177 -9.97 -13.19 -13.02
C VAL A 177 -9.36 -11.84 -12.70
N CYS A 178 -9.70 -11.31 -11.53
CA CYS A 178 -9.02 -10.14 -10.98
C CYS A 178 -8.02 -10.58 -9.92
N ARG A 179 -6.77 -10.17 -10.11
CA ARG A 179 -5.67 -10.42 -9.18
C ARG A 179 -5.12 -9.09 -8.69
N SER A 180 -4.87 -8.98 -7.40
CA SER A 180 -4.17 -7.84 -6.81
C SER A 180 -3.15 -8.32 -5.80
N GLU A 181 -1.97 -7.73 -5.83
CA GLU A 181 -1.00 -7.87 -4.75
C GLU A 181 -1.18 -6.71 -3.78
N ARG A 182 -1.37 -7.00 -2.49
CA ARG A 182 -1.61 -6.06 -1.37
C ARG A 182 -2.93 -5.29 -1.44
N GLY A 183 -3.86 -5.69 -2.30
CA GLY A 183 -5.23 -5.18 -2.28
C GLY A 183 -5.94 -5.46 -0.95
N LEU A 184 -6.78 -4.53 -0.52
CA LEU A 184 -7.65 -4.65 0.65
C LEU A 184 -8.97 -5.34 0.29
N SER A 185 -9.59 -4.92 -0.82
CA SER A 185 -10.84 -5.51 -1.33
C SER A 185 -10.92 -5.44 -2.85
N ILE A 186 -11.71 -6.34 -3.44
CA ILE A 186 -12.04 -6.37 -4.87
C ILE A 186 -13.55 -6.17 -5.03
N LYS A 187 -13.93 -5.29 -5.95
CA LYS A 187 -15.30 -5.10 -6.41
C LYS A 187 -15.39 -5.26 -7.92
N TRP A 188 -16.52 -5.76 -8.38
CA TRP A 188 -16.83 -5.93 -9.79
C TRP A 188 -17.93 -4.95 -10.21
N TYR A 189 -17.74 -4.28 -11.34
CA TYR A 189 -18.74 -3.42 -11.95
C TYR A 189 -18.97 -3.80 -13.41
N HIS A 190 -20.21 -3.68 -13.85
CA HIS A 190 -20.60 -3.82 -15.25
C HIS A 190 -21.72 -2.84 -15.55
N ASN A 191 -21.58 -2.05 -16.62
CA ASN A 191 -22.52 -0.97 -16.96
C ASN A 191 -22.83 -0.07 -15.74
N ASP A 192 -21.77 0.40 -15.07
CA ASP A 192 -21.81 1.23 -13.85
C ASP A 192 -22.56 0.63 -12.63
N THR A 193 -22.94 -0.63 -12.69
CA THR A 193 -23.64 -1.35 -11.61
C THR A 193 -22.66 -2.22 -10.83
N ASP A 194 -22.73 -2.19 -9.48
CA ASP A 194 -21.94 -3.10 -8.62
C ASP A 194 -22.52 -4.51 -8.73
N ILE A 195 -21.73 -5.43 -9.30
CA ILE A 195 -22.07 -6.83 -9.52
C ILE A 195 -21.19 -7.77 -8.68
N THR A 196 -20.56 -7.25 -7.62
CA THR A 196 -19.61 -8.02 -6.79
C THR A 196 -20.24 -9.29 -6.20
N SER A 197 -21.53 -9.27 -5.88
CA SER A 197 -22.28 -10.43 -5.37
C SER A 197 -22.42 -11.60 -6.35
N TYR A 198 -22.23 -11.36 -7.66
CA TYR A 198 -22.27 -12.39 -8.70
C TYR A 198 -20.90 -13.06 -8.91
N SER A 199 -19.84 -12.60 -8.21
CA SER A 199 -18.54 -13.25 -8.24
C SER A 199 -18.50 -14.50 -7.35
N ASN A 200 -17.49 -15.36 -7.54
CA ASN A 200 -17.23 -16.51 -6.67
C ASN A 200 -16.62 -16.10 -5.30
N GLY A 201 -16.77 -14.84 -4.90
CA GLY A 201 -16.12 -14.26 -3.73
C GLY A 201 -14.66 -13.86 -3.99
N THR A 202 -13.96 -13.55 -2.90
CA THR A 202 -12.54 -13.17 -2.92
C THR A 202 -11.75 -14.14 -2.06
N VAL A 203 -10.69 -14.71 -2.63
CA VAL A 203 -9.75 -15.60 -1.95
C VAL A 203 -8.46 -14.84 -1.67
N ARG A 204 -7.92 -14.98 -0.45
CA ARG A 204 -6.65 -14.38 -0.03
C ARG A 204 -5.58 -15.47 0.12
N THR A 205 -4.48 -15.31 -0.60
CA THR A 205 -3.30 -16.20 -0.52
C THR A 205 -2.07 -15.34 -0.24
N GLY A 206 -1.68 -15.25 1.04
CA GLY A 206 -0.63 -14.32 1.47
C GLY A 206 -1.00 -12.86 1.21
N SER A 207 -0.16 -12.13 0.49
CA SER A 207 -0.42 -10.74 0.06
C SER A 207 -1.38 -10.64 -1.13
N ILE A 208 -1.74 -11.76 -1.78
CA ILE A 208 -2.50 -11.74 -3.03
C ILE A 208 -3.98 -11.91 -2.75
N LEU A 209 -4.80 -11.03 -3.34
CA LEU A 209 -6.23 -11.19 -3.50
C LEU A 209 -6.56 -11.68 -4.91
N ILE A 210 -7.45 -12.66 -4.99
CA ILE A 210 -8.00 -13.17 -6.25
C ILE A 210 -9.51 -13.20 -6.14
N SER A 211 -10.21 -12.62 -7.11
CA SER A 211 -11.66 -12.78 -7.26
C SER A 211 -11.95 -13.17 -8.70
N THR A 212 -12.91 -14.08 -8.89
CA THR A 212 -13.30 -14.59 -10.20
C THR A 212 -14.77 -14.26 -10.44
N LEU A 213 -15.06 -13.58 -11.53
CA LEU A 213 -16.41 -13.34 -12.03
C LEU A 213 -16.68 -14.27 -13.22
N ARG A 214 -17.68 -15.13 -13.09
CA ARG A 214 -18.08 -16.07 -14.15
C ARG A 214 -19.19 -15.46 -15.00
N VAL A 215 -18.96 -15.38 -16.30
CA VAL A 215 -19.96 -14.96 -17.29
C VAL A 215 -20.42 -16.19 -18.06
N ASN A 216 -21.67 -16.59 -17.83
CA ASN A 216 -22.26 -17.77 -18.50
C ASN A 216 -22.84 -17.40 -19.85
N TYR A 217 -22.74 -18.32 -20.82
CA TYR A 217 -23.55 -18.28 -22.02
C TYR A 217 -24.96 -18.79 -21.69
N THR A 218 -25.96 -17.99 -22.04
CA THR A 218 -27.38 -18.21 -21.73
C THR A 218 -28.14 -18.62 -22.99
N SER A 219 -28.17 -17.74 -24.00
CA SER A 219 -28.75 -17.98 -25.31
C SER A 219 -28.16 -17.03 -26.34
N ALA A 220 -28.44 -17.26 -27.63
CA ALA A 220 -28.01 -16.34 -28.67
C ALA A 220 -28.74 -15.00 -28.59
N GLU A 221 -30.03 -15.01 -28.25
CA GLU A 221 -30.86 -13.82 -28.05
C GLU A 221 -30.29 -12.92 -26.94
N ASP A 222 -29.93 -13.50 -25.80
CA ASP A 222 -29.34 -12.75 -24.67
C ASP A 222 -28.01 -12.06 -25.04
N VAL A 223 -27.22 -12.71 -25.92
CA VAL A 223 -26.00 -12.11 -26.45
C VAL A 223 -26.34 -10.95 -27.38
N TYR A 224 -27.30 -11.08 -28.28
CA TYR A 224 -27.72 -9.99 -29.16
C TYR A 224 -28.31 -8.80 -28.41
N ASP A 225 -28.98 -9.03 -27.29
CA ASP A 225 -29.56 -7.98 -26.47
C ASP A 225 -28.51 -7.22 -25.65
N LYS A 226 -27.47 -7.91 -25.17
CA LYS A 226 -26.49 -7.34 -24.21
C LYS A 226 -25.14 -6.93 -24.83
N TYR A 227 -24.79 -7.47 -26.00
CA TYR A 227 -23.48 -7.29 -26.62
C TYR A 227 -23.58 -6.45 -27.89
N SER A 228 -22.53 -5.70 -28.18
CA SER A 228 -22.40 -5.01 -29.47
C SER A 228 -21.83 -5.97 -30.51
N CYS A 229 -22.64 -6.33 -31.50
CA CYS A 229 -22.29 -7.28 -32.55
C CYS A 229 -21.81 -6.58 -33.82
N ASP A 230 -20.63 -6.98 -34.29
CA ASP A 230 -20.02 -6.48 -35.52
C ASP A 230 -19.82 -7.64 -36.49
N ALA A 231 -20.70 -7.72 -37.48
CA ALA A 231 -20.68 -8.75 -38.52
C ALA A 231 -19.37 -8.74 -39.34
N THR A 232 -18.76 -7.58 -39.54
CA THR A 232 -17.49 -7.48 -40.30
C THR A 232 -16.32 -8.06 -39.52
N LYS A 233 -16.38 -8.01 -38.19
CA LYS A 233 -15.38 -8.61 -37.29
C LYS A 233 -15.73 -10.03 -36.88
N MET A 234 -16.94 -10.51 -37.19
CA MET A 234 -17.49 -11.80 -36.75
C MET A 234 -17.47 -12.00 -35.22
N TYR A 235 -17.71 -10.94 -34.44
CA TYR A 235 -17.82 -11.02 -32.97
C TYR A 235 -18.92 -10.12 -32.41
N CYS A 236 -19.55 -10.60 -31.34
CA CYS A 236 -20.28 -9.79 -30.38
C CYS A 236 -19.39 -9.50 -29.17
N THR A 237 -19.32 -8.24 -28.73
CA THR A 237 -18.45 -7.80 -27.64
C THR A 237 -19.27 -7.14 -26.53
N SER A 238 -19.07 -7.56 -25.28
CA SER A 238 -19.75 -6.97 -24.12
C SER A 238 -19.28 -5.54 -23.85
N LEU A 239 -20.02 -4.81 -23.00
CA LEU A 239 -19.46 -3.66 -22.29
C LEU A 239 -18.30 -4.09 -21.37
N ASP A 240 -17.56 -3.10 -20.86
CA ASP A 240 -16.46 -3.36 -19.93
C ASP A 240 -16.98 -4.03 -18.64
N TYR A 241 -16.35 -5.14 -18.27
CA TYR A 241 -16.32 -5.61 -16.89
C TYR A 241 -15.13 -4.96 -16.21
N ILE A 242 -15.39 -4.28 -15.10
CA ILE A 242 -14.41 -3.51 -14.35
C ILE A 242 -14.12 -4.26 -13.05
N CYS A 243 -12.87 -4.65 -12.85
CA CYS A 243 -12.38 -4.97 -11.52
C CYS A 243 -11.83 -3.71 -10.88
N GLN A 244 -12.38 -3.32 -9.75
CA GLN A 244 -11.87 -2.25 -8.92
C GLN A 244 -11.23 -2.83 -7.66
N VAL A 245 -9.97 -2.50 -7.45
CA VAL A 245 -9.22 -2.88 -6.26
C VAL A 245 -9.06 -1.66 -5.35
N ASP A 246 -9.42 -1.84 -4.08
CA ASP A 246 -9.15 -0.85 -3.03
C ASP A 246 -7.80 -1.14 -2.37
N TYR A 247 -6.93 -0.15 -2.29
CA TYR A 247 -5.62 -0.21 -1.62
C TYR A 247 -5.57 0.63 -0.33
N GLY A 248 -6.69 1.17 0.14
CA GLY A 248 -6.76 2.08 1.27
C GLY A 248 -6.38 3.52 0.88
N SER A 249 -6.38 4.44 1.85
CA SER A 249 -5.96 5.85 1.70
C SER A 249 -6.44 6.53 0.41
N TYR A 250 -7.70 6.29 0.03
CA TYR A 250 -8.37 6.82 -1.18
C TYR A 250 -7.83 6.32 -2.53
N ARG A 251 -7.01 5.28 -2.54
CA ARG A 251 -6.48 4.69 -3.78
C ARG A 251 -7.34 3.53 -4.26
N LYS A 252 -8.17 3.80 -5.27
CA LYS A 252 -8.90 2.79 -6.04
C LYS A 252 -8.32 2.69 -7.43
N LEU A 253 -7.94 1.49 -7.85
CA LEU A 253 -7.41 1.24 -9.18
C LEU A 253 -8.30 0.26 -9.91
N GLN A 254 -8.48 0.50 -11.21
CA GLN A 254 -9.38 -0.27 -12.05
C GLN A 254 -8.60 -0.99 -13.15
N SER A 255 -9.02 -2.22 -13.41
CA SER A 255 -8.64 -2.99 -14.59
C SER A 255 -9.93 -3.38 -15.32
N ARG A 256 -9.85 -3.50 -16.65
CA ARG A 256 -11.00 -3.72 -17.52
C ARG A 256 -10.80 -4.93 -18.40
N GLY A 257 -11.89 -5.62 -18.70
CA GLY A 257 -11.94 -6.73 -19.64
C GLY A 257 -13.30 -6.80 -20.32
N ARG A 258 -13.36 -7.44 -21.49
CA ARG A 258 -14.61 -7.69 -22.21
C ARG A 258 -14.75 -9.16 -22.52
N VAL A 259 -15.99 -9.62 -22.63
CA VAL A 259 -16.30 -10.96 -23.15
C VAL A 259 -16.65 -10.82 -24.63
N LYS A 260 -16.10 -11.72 -25.45
CA LYS A 260 -16.37 -11.80 -26.88
C LYS A 260 -17.01 -13.13 -27.22
N VAL A 261 -18.05 -13.11 -28.05
CA VAL A 261 -18.70 -14.31 -28.58
C VAL A 261 -18.53 -14.29 -30.09
N ARG A 262 -18.06 -15.39 -30.67
CA ARG A 262 -17.83 -15.46 -32.12
C ARG A 262 -19.15 -15.70 -32.86
N LEU A 263 -19.33 -14.96 -33.95
CA LEU A 263 -20.44 -15.17 -34.88
C LEU A 263 -20.14 -16.36 -35.80
N GLY A 264 -21.18 -17.14 -36.07
CA GLY A 264 -21.24 -18.29 -36.98
C GLY A 264 -21.72 -17.90 -38.38
N MET A 265 -22.51 -18.76 -39.04
CA MET A 265 -22.97 -18.58 -40.42
C MET A 265 -24.19 -17.63 -40.51
N GLU A 266 -24.35 -16.94 -41.63
CA GLU A 266 -25.48 -16.05 -41.91
C GLU A 266 -26.77 -16.84 -42.22
N VAL A 267 -27.87 -16.53 -41.55
CA VAL A 267 -29.20 -17.07 -41.85
C VAL A 267 -30.20 -15.92 -41.95
N GLY A 268 -30.57 -15.54 -43.17
CA GLY A 268 -31.43 -14.37 -43.42
C GLY A 268 -30.64 -13.06 -43.30
N LYS A 269 -31.18 -12.06 -42.57
CA LYS A 269 -30.51 -10.77 -42.31
C LYS A 269 -29.63 -10.77 -41.04
N TYR A 270 -29.53 -11.91 -40.37
CA TYR A 270 -28.85 -12.04 -39.09
C TYR A 270 -27.79 -13.14 -39.16
N TRP A 271 -26.66 -12.90 -38.49
CA TRP A 271 -25.65 -13.93 -38.26
C TRP A 271 -26.14 -14.85 -37.16
N MET A 272 -25.89 -16.16 -37.26
CA MET A 272 -26.12 -17.07 -36.13
C MET A 272 -24.90 -17.03 -35.22
N ILE A 273 -25.06 -17.34 -33.95
CA ILE A 273 -23.93 -17.58 -33.08
C ILE A 273 -23.51 -19.06 -33.24
N ALA A 274 -22.21 -19.33 -33.40
CA ALA A 274 -21.70 -20.63 -33.86
C ALA A 274 -21.95 -21.79 -32.87
N ASN A 275 -22.99 -22.61 -33.11
CA ASN A 275 -23.44 -23.77 -32.30
C ASN A 275 -24.56 -23.50 -31.27
N SER A 276 -25.56 -22.69 -31.63
CA SER A 276 -26.84 -22.60 -30.89
C SER A 276 -27.75 -23.83 -31.10
N ALA A 277 -27.24 -25.03 -30.78
CA ALA A 277 -28.02 -26.28 -30.72
C ALA A 277 -28.37 -26.61 -29.27
#